data_AF-A0A7Y2C4G3-F1
#
_entry.id   AF-A0A7Y2C4G3-F1
#
_cell.length_a   1.000
_cell.length_b   1.000
_cell.length_c   1.000
_cell.angle_alpha   90.00
_cell.angle_beta   90.00
_cell.angle_gamma   90.00
#
_symmetry.space_group_name_H-M   'P 1'
#
loop_
_entity.id
_entity.type
_entity.pdbx_description
1 polymer ?
#
loop_
_entity_poly.entity_id
_entity_poly.type
_entity_poly.pdbx_seq_one_letter_code
_entity_poly.pdbx_strand_id
1 'polypeptide(L)'
;MKYMNLVFISLCLSLIACKGSKKASQDNTTQENSAEEMGVLPMELQISKGNCFGRCPVFELTIGPKGVMSYHGKMFVEKEGIWESSLTQEQLTEIQSKVMEANVFQYENEYRSGAMDYPQHSLRVVLEEKEKMIAGDFALPNPIKGIIAHMDSLSNMGEWDQIEAKVPRGALPGELIIKLKDLDPGPIQEAFSDYDLRMKKEVAPNLLMFVFTFSEEKISAGRILILIREHELVEQAQFNQRVAERQ
;
A
#
# COMPACT_ATOMS: atom_id res chain seq x y z
N MET A 1 8.05 36.11 71.51
CA MET A 1 8.59 35.09 70.58
C MET A 1 8.86 33.82 71.36
N LYS A 2 8.55 32.67 70.73
CA LYS A 2 8.69 31.28 71.19
C LYS A 2 7.44 30.71 71.87
N TYR A 3 6.67 30.02 71.04
CA TYR A 3 5.54 29.17 71.37
C TYR A 3 6.02 28.01 72.24
N MET A 4 5.33 27.80 73.36
CA MET A 4 5.51 26.71 74.30
C MET A 4 4.11 26.28 74.75
N ASN A 5 3.96 24.98 74.96
CA ASN A 5 2.84 24.29 75.59
C ASN A 5 1.60 24.03 74.71
N LEU A 6 0.87 22.93 74.86
CA LEU A 6 1.04 21.62 75.49
C LEU A 6 -0.32 20.93 75.27
N VAL A 7 -0.32 19.62 75.06
CA VAL A 7 -1.24 18.67 75.73
C VAL A 7 -2.75 18.70 75.42
N PHE A 8 -3.18 17.51 74.95
CA PHE A 8 -4.38 16.72 75.29
C PHE A 8 -5.77 17.28 75.03
N ILE A 9 -6.59 16.38 74.46
CA ILE A 9 -7.91 15.88 74.90
C ILE A 9 -8.37 15.05 73.69
N SER A 10 -8.04 13.76 73.58
CA SER A 10 -8.77 12.63 74.18
C SER A 10 -10.25 12.97 74.38
N LEU A 11 -11.15 12.35 73.62
CA LEU A 11 -12.27 11.54 74.17
C LEU A 11 -13.41 11.39 73.15
N CYS A 12 -13.98 10.18 73.17
CA CYS A 12 -15.27 9.72 72.61
C CYS A 12 -15.30 9.42 71.10
N LEU A 13 -15.24 8.14 70.72
CA LEU A 13 -16.30 7.11 70.76
C LEU A 13 -17.40 7.32 69.72
N SER A 14 -17.61 6.24 68.95
CA SER A 14 -18.89 5.78 68.40
C SER A 14 -19.43 6.57 67.20
N LEU A 15 -20.07 6.01 66.18
CA LEU A 15 -20.52 4.67 65.82
C LEU A 15 -21.16 4.86 64.40
N ILE A 16 -21.31 3.77 63.63
CA ILE A 16 -22.37 3.54 62.61
C ILE A 16 -22.24 4.21 61.21
N ALA A 17 -21.93 3.34 60.24
CA ALA A 17 -22.66 2.97 59.01
C ALA A 17 -23.32 4.00 58.04
N CYS A 18 -23.03 3.75 56.75
CA CYS A 18 -23.86 3.85 55.53
C CYS A 18 -24.51 5.18 55.12
N LYS A 19 -23.98 5.81 54.05
CA LYS A 19 -24.59 5.95 52.69
C LYS A 19 -23.81 7.00 51.88
N GLY A 20 -23.04 6.55 50.89
CA GLY A 20 -22.43 7.44 49.91
C GLY A 20 -23.38 7.67 48.73
N SER A 21 -24.02 8.84 48.67
CA SER A 21 -24.70 9.33 47.47
C SER A 21 -23.76 10.20 46.64
N LYS A 22 -23.69 9.90 45.35
CA LYS A 22 -23.47 10.78 44.18
C LYS A 22 -22.59 12.03 44.37
N LYS A 23 -21.44 12.05 43.69
CA LYS A 23 -21.02 13.18 42.85
C LYS A 23 -20.45 12.67 41.54
N ALA A 24 -21.07 13.13 40.45
CA ALA A 24 -20.61 12.98 39.09
C ALA A 24 -19.42 13.94 38.85
N SER A 25 -18.39 13.43 38.20
CA SER A 25 -17.46 14.20 37.40
C SER A 25 -17.23 13.39 36.13
N GLN A 26 -17.54 14.01 34.99
CA GLN A 26 -17.33 13.45 33.66
C GLN A 26 -15.85 13.18 33.46
N ASP A 27 -15.52 11.92 33.21
CA ASP A 27 -14.27 11.53 32.57
C ASP A 27 -14.64 11.19 31.12
N ASN A 28 -14.13 12.00 30.20
CA ASN A 28 -14.23 11.74 28.77
C ASN A 28 -13.24 10.63 28.44
N THR A 29 -13.65 9.38 28.60
CA THR A 29 -13.00 8.27 27.90
C THR A 29 -13.52 8.28 26.48
N THR A 30 -12.71 8.88 25.61
CA THR A 30 -12.76 8.73 24.16
C THR A 30 -12.95 7.25 23.82
N GLN A 31 -13.97 7.00 23.00
CA GLN A 31 -14.25 5.71 22.40
C GLN A 31 -13.07 5.28 21.55
N GLU A 32 -12.19 4.46 22.13
CA GLU A 32 -11.43 3.45 21.41
C GLU A 32 -12.09 2.11 21.73
N ASN A 33 -12.12 1.23 20.72
CA ASN A 33 -12.70 -0.13 20.71
C ASN A 33 -14.10 -0.22 20.07
N SER A 34 -14.11 -0.26 18.73
CA SER A 34 -15.14 -0.91 17.93
C SER A 34 -14.53 -1.69 16.75
N ALA A 35 -13.43 -2.40 17.00
CA ALA A 35 -12.82 -3.35 16.06
C ALA A 35 -12.38 -4.67 16.75
N GLU A 36 -12.86 -4.94 17.96
CA GLU A 36 -12.56 -6.15 18.74
C GLU A 36 -13.84 -6.97 19.05
N GLU A 37 -14.86 -6.89 18.20
CA GLU A 37 -15.96 -7.87 18.21
C GLU A 37 -16.36 -8.25 16.78
N MET A 38 -15.39 -8.76 16.05
CA MET A 38 -15.57 -9.79 15.04
C MET A 38 -14.23 -10.51 14.98
N GLY A 39 -14.18 -11.80 15.34
CA GLY A 39 -12.94 -12.57 15.57
C GLY A 39 -12.07 -12.78 14.32
N VAL A 40 -11.63 -11.68 13.71
CA VAL A 40 -10.80 -11.62 12.52
C VAL A 40 -9.38 -11.37 12.99
N LEU A 41 -8.62 -12.46 13.09
CA LEU A 41 -7.19 -12.38 13.34
C LEU A 41 -6.52 -11.57 12.22
N PRO A 42 -5.48 -10.76 12.53
CA PRO A 42 -4.76 -10.01 11.51
C PRO A 42 -4.18 -10.98 10.48
N MET A 43 -4.58 -10.80 9.22
CA MET A 43 -4.23 -11.67 8.10
C MET A 43 -3.69 -10.84 6.95
N GLU A 44 -2.50 -11.17 6.46
CA GLU A 44 -1.95 -10.64 5.22
C GLU A 44 -1.99 -11.73 4.14
N LEU A 45 -2.45 -11.35 2.95
CA LEU A 45 -2.56 -12.23 1.80
C LEU A 45 -1.76 -11.66 0.65
N GLN A 46 -1.00 -12.50 -0.04
CA GLN A 46 -0.31 -12.10 -1.25
C GLN A 46 -0.48 -13.16 -2.33
N ILE A 47 -0.77 -12.73 -3.55
CA ILE A 47 -0.69 -13.57 -4.74
C ILE A 47 0.35 -13.04 -5.71
N SER A 48 0.97 -13.95 -6.45
CA SER A 48 1.75 -13.62 -7.64
C SER A 48 1.25 -14.41 -8.84
N LYS A 49 1.20 -13.77 -10.00
CA LYS A 49 0.97 -14.42 -11.30
C LYS A 49 2.22 -14.24 -12.14
N GLY A 50 2.85 -15.36 -12.48
CA GLY A 50 4.06 -15.44 -13.27
C GLY A 50 3.81 -15.31 -14.77
N ASN A 51 4.90 -15.35 -15.54
CA ASN A 51 4.85 -15.35 -16.99
C ASN A 51 4.38 -16.69 -17.56
N CYS A 52 3.94 -16.66 -18.82
CA CYS A 52 3.67 -17.81 -19.67
C CYS A 52 4.26 -17.51 -21.06
N PHE A 53 4.24 -18.47 -22.01
CA PHE A 53 4.70 -18.20 -23.38
C PHE A 53 3.85 -17.18 -24.14
N GLY A 54 2.60 -16.97 -23.71
CA GLY A 54 1.69 -15.97 -24.27
C GLY A 54 1.79 -14.60 -23.58
N ARG A 55 0.68 -13.86 -23.60
CA ARG A 55 0.52 -12.56 -22.94
C ARG A 55 -0.28 -12.68 -21.65
N CYS A 56 0.15 -13.57 -20.76
CA CYS A 56 -0.50 -13.69 -19.46
C CYS A 56 -0.19 -12.45 -18.62
N PRO A 57 -1.19 -11.85 -17.95
CA PRO A 57 -0.97 -10.78 -16.98
C PRO A 57 0.03 -11.21 -15.90
N VAL A 58 1.09 -10.43 -15.74
CA VAL A 58 2.12 -10.66 -14.70
C VAL A 58 2.01 -9.55 -13.66
N PHE A 59 1.64 -9.93 -12.44
CA PHE A 59 1.47 -9.00 -11.33
C PHE A 59 1.61 -9.67 -9.97
N GLU A 60 1.76 -8.84 -8.95
CA GLU A 60 1.60 -9.21 -7.54
C GLU A 60 0.47 -8.39 -6.93
N LEU A 61 -0.33 -9.01 -6.07
CA LEU A 61 -1.36 -8.33 -5.28
C LEU A 61 -1.16 -8.73 -3.83
N THR A 62 -1.06 -7.73 -2.96
CA THR A 62 -1.02 -7.89 -1.51
C THR A 62 -2.24 -7.24 -0.90
N ILE A 63 -2.89 -7.93 0.04
CA ILE A 63 -3.98 -7.41 0.88
C ILE A 63 -3.46 -7.43 2.31
N GLY A 64 -3.30 -6.25 2.90
CA GLY A 64 -2.86 -6.11 4.29
C GLY A 64 -3.98 -6.41 5.30
N PRO A 65 -3.65 -6.52 6.61
CA PRO A 65 -4.61 -6.86 7.66
C PRO A 65 -5.82 -5.93 7.78
N LYS A 66 -5.67 -4.68 7.34
CA LYS A 66 -6.72 -3.65 7.36
C LYS A 66 -7.47 -3.50 6.03
N GLY A 67 -7.24 -4.40 5.07
CA GLY A 67 -7.90 -4.35 3.75
C GLY A 67 -7.28 -3.38 2.74
N VAL A 68 -6.16 -2.74 3.07
CA VAL A 68 -5.37 -1.97 2.09
C VAL A 68 -4.76 -2.94 1.08
N MET A 69 -5.00 -2.69 -0.20
CA MET A 69 -4.48 -3.47 -1.31
C MET A 69 -3.33 -2.75 -1.99
N SER A 70 -2.25 -3.48 -2.27
CA SER A 70 -1.15 -3.03 -3.12
C SER A 70 -1.04 -3.94 -4.33
N TYR A 71 -1.15 -3.37 -5.53
CA TYR A 71 -1.07 -4.06 -6.80
C TYR A 71 0.19 -3.62 -7.55
N HIS A 72 1.07 -4.56 -7.85
CA HIS A 72 2.26 -4.32 -8.64
C HIS A 72 2.12 -4.99 -10.01
N GLY A 73 1.71 -4.21 -11.00
CA GLY A 73 1.58 -4.66 -12.38
C GLY A 73 2.92 -4.59 -13.12
N LYS A 74 3.38 -5.75 -13.62
CA LYS A 74 4.71 -5.89 -14.23
C LYS A 74 4.65 -5.91 -15.75
N MET A 75 3.84 -6.80 -16.33
CA MET A 75 3.75 -7.01 -17.78
C MET A 75 2.35 -7.45 -18.20
N PHE A 76 1.95 -7.05 -19.42
CA PHE A 76 0.68 -7.47 -20.04
C PHE A 76 -0.56 -7.16 -19.18
N VAL A 77 -0.50 -6.06 -18.44
CA VAL A 77 -1.56 -5.54 -17.58
C VAL A 77 -1.84 -4.09 -17.97
N GLU A 78 -3.06 -3.63 -17.74
CA GLU A 78 -3.45 -2.24 -17.98
C GLU A 78 -2.80 -1.30 -16.95
N LYS A 79 -2.73 -1.74 -15.68
CA LYS A 79 -2.16 -1.01 -14.55
C LYS A 79 -0.70 -1.38 -14.33
N GLU A 80 0.21 -0.87 -15.15
CA GLU A 80 1.66 -1.06 -14.90
C GLU A 80 2.17 -0.16 -13.77
N GLY A 81 3.14 -0.64 -12.99
CA GLY A 81 3.67 0.06 -11.80
C GLY A 81 2.99 -0.39 -10.51
N ILE A 82 3.12 0.42 -9.45
CA ILE A 82 2.50 0.14 -8.13
C ILE A 82 1.26 1.01 -7.97
N TRP A 83 0.17 0.36 -7.59
CA TRP A 83 -1.14 0.94 -7.38
C TRP A 83 -1.67 0.53 -6.01
N GLU A 84 -2.43 1.41 -5.37
CA GLU A 84 -3.09 1.13 -4.11
C GLU A 84 -4.60 1.32 -4.20
N SER A 85 -5.32 0.55 -3.40
CA SER A 85 -6.76 0.65 -3.21
C SER A 85 -7.12 0.10 -1.83
N SER A 86 -8.40 0.12 -1.47
CA SER A 86 -8.89 -0.42 -0.19
C SER A 86 -10.15 -1.23 -0.39
N LEU A 87 -10.22 -2.36 0.30
CA LEU A 87 -11.41 -3.21 0.35
C LEU A 87 -12.47 -2.61 1.27
N THR A 88 -13.73 -2.91 0.96
CA THR A 88 -14.80 -2.77 1.96
C THR A 88 -14.62 -3.82 3.06
N GLN A 89 -15.20 -3.57 4.24
CA GLN A 89 -15.15 -4.51 5.35
C GLN A 89 -15.77 -5.87 4.96
N GLU A 90 -16.83 -5.86 4.16
CA GLU A 90 -17.51 -7.06 3.66
C GLU A 90 -16.58 -7.90 2.77
N GLN A 91 -15.89 -7.26 1.81
CA GLN A 91 -14.93 -7.93 0.92
C GLN A 91 -13.75 -8.53 1.70
N LEU A 92 -13.23 -7.78 2.68
CA LEU A 92 -12.13 -8.24 3.54
C LEU A 92 -12.54 -9.47 4.36
N THR A 93 -13.71 -9.43 4.99
CA THR A 93 -14.23 -10.58 5.74
C THR A 93 -14.46 -11.77 4.82
N GLU A 94 -15.02 -11.58 3.63
CA GLU A 94 -15.29 -12.66 2.68
C GLU A 94 -14.01 -13.40 2.27
N ILE A 95 -12.95 -12.68 1.90
CA ILE A 95 -11.69 -13.31 1.50
C ILE A 95 -11.00 -14.01 2.68
N GLN A 96 -11.04 -13.42 3.87
CA GLN A 96 -10.45 -14.02 5.08
C GLN A 96 -11.18 -15.30 5.48
N SER A 97 -12.52 -15.30 5.47
CA SER A 97 -13.33 -16.51 5.71
C SER A 97 -12.98 -17.61 4.74
N LYS A 98 -12.84 -17.31 3.45
CA LYS A 98 -12.44 -18.28 2.42
C LYS A 98 -11.07 -18.92 2.68
N VAL A 99 -10.12 -18.13 3.18
CA VAL A 99 -8.78 -18.62 3.55
C VAL A 99 -8.84 -19.53 4.79
N MET A 100 -9.62 -19.15 5.80
CA MET A 100 -9.81 -19.94 7.02
C MET A 100 -10.50 -21.28 6.73
N GLU A 101 -11.57 -21.27 5.94
CA GLU A 101 -12.31 -22.48 5.52
C GLU A 101 -11.45 -23.44 4.70
N ALA A 102 -10.55 -22.91 3.87
CA ALA A 102 -9.63 -23.74 3.08
C ALA A 102 -8.56 -24.44 3.92
N ASN A 103 -8.33 -24.00 5.17
CA ASN A 103 -7.28 -24.48 6.06
C ASN A 103 -5.92 -24.55 5.35
N VAL A 104 -5.46 -23.41 4.82
CA VAL A 104 -4.31 -23.30 3.88
C VAL A 104 -3.01 -23.93 4.39
N PHE A 105 -2.82 -24.00 5.72
CA PHE A 105 -1.61 -24.55 6.32
C PHE A 105 -1.45 -26.08 6.13
N GLN A 106 -2.53 -26.79 5.75
CA GLN A 106 -2.49 -28.24 5.51
C GLN A 106 -1.85 -28.63 4.17
N TYR A 107 -1.77 -27.73 3.21
CA TYR A 107 -1.28 -28.04 1.86
C TYR A 107 0.24 -28.10 1.81
N GLU A 108 0.79 -28.72 0.77
CA GLU A 108 2.22 -28.67 0.47
C GLU A 108 2.63 -27.30 -0.06
N ASN A 109 3.93 -27.01 -0.09
CA ASN A 109 4.41 -25.72 -0.55
C ASN A 109 4.46 -25.61 -2.09
N GLU A 110 4.45 -26.73 -2.81
CA GLU A 110 4.69 -26.74 -4.25
C GLU A 110 3.82 -27.77 -4.99
N TYR A 111 3.20 -27.35 -6.09
CA TYR A 111 2.36 -28.17 -6.96
C TYR A 111 2.72 -27.91 -8.43
N ARG A 112 3.65 -28.69 -8.98
CA ARG A 112 4.07 -28.57 -10.38
C ARG A 112 3.60 -29.76 -11.21
N SER A 113 3.01 -29.47 -12.36
CA SER A 113 2.69 -30.46 -13.39
C SER A 113 3.85 -30.72 -14.35
N GLY A 114 4.80 -29.78 -14.45
CA GLY A 114 5.87 -29.79 -15.45
C GLY A 114 5.48 -29.15 -16.80
N ALA A 115 4.24 -28.68 -16.95
CA ALA A 115 3.84 -27.94 -18.14
C ALA A 115 4.40 -26.51 -18.12
N MET A 116 5.22 -26.17 -19.11
CA MET A 116 5.79 -24.82 -19.25
C MET A 116 4.81 -23.79 -19.80
N ASP A 117 3.71 -24.25 -20.42
CA ASP A 117 2.73 -23.37 -21.08
C ASP A 117 1.77 -22.69 -20.08
N TYR A 118 1.73 -23.17 -18.85
CA TYR A 118 0.89 -22.59 -17.80
C TYR A 118 1.66 -21.60 -16.95
N PRO A 119 1.07 -20.42 -16.66
CA PRO A 119 1.68 -19.50 -15.72
C PRO A 119 1.77 -20.14 -14.33
N GLN A 120 2.87 -19.88 -13.64
CA GLN A 120 2.97 -20.18 -12.23
C GLN A 120 2.21 -19.16 -11.41
N HIS A 121 1.54 -19.63 -10.37
CA HIS A 121 0.86 -18.81 -9.39
C HIS A 121 1.41 -19.12 -8.00
N SER A 122 1.41 -18.13 -7.13
CA SER A 122 1.65 -18.37 -5.70
C SER A 122 0.60 -17.71 -4.85
N LEU A 123 0.33 -18.31 -3.70
CA LEU A 123 -0.41 -17.75 -2.59
C LEU A 123 0.51 -17.75 -1.36
N ARG A 124 0.67 -16.59 -0.74
CA ARG A 124 1.30 -16.43 0.57
C ARG A 124 0.24 -15.94 1.55
N VAL A 125 0.18 -16.57 2.71
CA VAL A 125 -0.73 -16.23 3.81
C VAL A 125 0.10 -16.05 5.07
N VAL A 126 -0.03 -14.90 5.69
CA VAL A 126 0.46 -14.63 7.05
C VAL A 126 -0.74 -14.51 7.96
N LEU A 127 -0.79 -15.34 8.99
CA LEU A 127 -1.83 -15.33 10.00
C LEU A 127 -1.17 -15.43 11.36
N GLU A 128 -1.36 -14.41 12.20
CA GLU A 128 -0.63 -14.24 13.46
C GLU A 128 0.90 -14.30 13.23
N GLU A 129 1.60 -15.26 13.82
CA GLU A 129 3.05 -15.49 13.65
C GLU A 129 3.37 -16.62 12.67
N LYS A 130 2.37 -17.15 11.94
CA LYS A 130 2.56 -18.24 10.99
C LYS A 130 2.51 -17.73 9.55
N GLU A 131 3.44 -18.23 8.75
CA GLU A 131 3.49 -17.96 7.32
C GLU A 131 3.36 -19.27 6.54
N LYS A 132 2.57 -19.22 5.46
CA LYS A 132 2.46 -20.31 4.49
C LYS A 132 2.61 -19.76 3.07
N MET A 133 3.49 -20.35 2.29
CA MET A 133 3.61 -20.10 0.85
C MET A 133 3.31 -21.38 0.07
N ILE A 134 2.42 -21.27 -0.91
CA ILE A 134 2.01 -22.35 -1.81
C ILE A 134 2.20 -21.85 -3.23
N ALA A 135 3.00 -22.53 -4.03
CA ALA A 135 3.26 -22.18 -5.43
C ALA A 135 2.92 -23.35 -6.36
N GLY A 136 2.50 -23.05 -7.58
CA GLY A 136 2.18 -24.09 -8.55
C GLY A 136 1.56 -23.58 -9.83
N ASP A 137 1.20 -24.51 -10.71
CA ASP A 137 0.48 -24.25 -11.95
C ASP A 137 -0.99 -24.70 -11.83
N PHE A 138 -1.57 -25.27 -12.87
CA PHE A 138 -2.93 -25.83 -12.82
C PHE A 138 -3.08 -26.99 -11.81
N ALA A 139 -1.98 -27.63 -11.40
CA ALA A 139 -1.95 -28.69 -10.40
C ALA A 139 -2.27 -28.21 -8.98
N LEU A 140 -2.36 -26.89 -8.76
CA LEU A 140 -2.79 -26.33 -7.49
C LEU A 140 -4.16 -26.91 -7.05
N PRO A 141 -4.34 -27.23 -5.75
CA PRO A 141 -5.61 -27.67 -5.22
C PRO A 141 -6.74 -26.66 -5.50
N ASN A 142 -7.95 -27.14 -5.75
CA ASN A 142 -9.10 -26.29 -6.08
C ASN A 142 -9.39 -25.20 -5.03
N PRO A 143 -9.29 -25.46 -3.71
CA PRO A 143 -9.45 -24.40 -2.70
C PRO A 143 -8.44 -23.26 -2.85
N ILE A 144 -7.17 -23.58 -3.14
CA ILE A 144 -6.10 -22.60 -3.34
C ILE A 144 -6.34 -21.80 -4.63
N LYS A 145 -6.69 -22.46 -5.73
CA LYS A 145 -7.07 -21.78 -6.98
C LYS A 145 -8.27 -20.86 -6.77
N GLY A 146 -9.23 -21.27 -5.95
CA GLY A 146 -10.40 -20.46 -5.61
C GLY A 146 -10.06 -19.18 -4.83
N ILE A 147 -9.07 -19.22 -3.94
CA ILE A 147 -8.57 -18.03 -3.23
C ILE A 147 -7.85 -17.10 -4.21
N ILE A 148 -6.92 -17.64 -5.02
CA ILE A 148 -6.18 -16.85 -6.01
C ILE A 148 -7.13 -16.17 -6.99
N ALA A 149 -8.13 -16.90 -7.51
CA ALA A 149 -9.12 -16.33 -8.44
C ALA A 149 -9.99 -15.25 -7.79
N HIS A 150 -10.31 -15.39 -6.49
CA HIS A 150 -11.04 -14.35 -5.76
C HIS A 150 -10.17 -13.09 -5.62
N MET A 151 -8.92 -13.22 -5.18
CA MET A 151 -7.98 -12.10 -5.10
C MET A 151 -7.74 -11.44 -6.47
N ASP A 152 -7.63 -12.22 -7.54
CA ASP A 152 -7.54 -11.70 -8.91
C ASP A 152 -8.79 -10.88 -9.27
N SER A 153 -9.99 -11.34 -8.92
CA SER A 153 -11.22 -10.56 -9.14
C SER A 153 -11.24 -9.23 -8.36
N LEU A 154 -10.73 -9.20 -7.13
CA LEU A 154 -10.61 -7.98 -6.33
C LEU A 154 -9.66 -6.96 -6.99
N SER A 155 -8.59 -7.42 -7.66
CA SER A 155 -7.66 -6.53 -8.38
C SER A 155 -8.30 -5.77 -9.56
N ASN A 156 -9.42 -6.29 -10.07
CA ASN A 156 -10.16 -5.72 -11.19
C ASN A 156 -11.34 -4.83 -10.73
N MET A 157 -11.56 -4.69 -9.42
CA MET A 157 -12.62 -3.88 -8.84
C MET A 157 -12.07 -2.59 -8.23
N GLY A 158 -12.96 -1.61 -8.05
CA GLY A 158 -12.67 -0.36 -7.34
C GLY A 158 -11.83 0.65 -8.12
N GLU A 159 -11.67 1.81 -7.51
CA GLU A 159 -10.75 2.86 -7.98
C GLU A 159 -9.36 2.60 -7.39
N TRP A 160 -8.33 2.88 -8.18
CA TRP A 160 -6.94 2.63 -7.83
C TRP A 160 -6.12 3.89 -8.01
N ASP A 161 -5.32 4.19 -7.00
CA ASP A 161 -4.38 5.31 -7.01
C ASP A 161 -3.00 4.80 -7.43
N GLN A 162 -2.41 5.41 -8.46
CA GLN A 162 -1.07 5.04 -8.87
C GLN A 162 -0.05 5.64 -7.91
N ILE A 163 0.67 4.79 -7.18
CA ILE A 163 1.71 5.22 -6.26
C ILE A 163 3.05 5.34 -6.97
N GLU A 164 3.35 4.41 -7.88
CA GLU A 164 4.61 4.39 -8.63
C GLU A 164 4.40 4.04 -10.10
N ALA A 165 4.90 4.88 -11.01
CA ALA A 165 4.92 4.56 -12.43
C ALA A 165 6.03 3.55 -12.77
N LYS A 166 5.75 2.62 -13.70
CA LYS A 166 6.78 1.72 -14.22
C LYS A 166 7.86 2.49 -14.98
N VAL A 167 9.11 2.34 -14.57
CA VAL A 167 10.27 2.92 -15.25
C VAL A 167 10.62 2.09 -16.48
N PRO A 168 10.63 2.67 -17.70
CA PRO A 168 10.92 1.94 -18.93
C PRO A 168 12.41 1.59 -19.05
N ARG A 169 12.70 0.44 -19.67
CA ARG A 169 14.08 0.04 -20.02
C ARG A 169 14.64 1.04 -21.03
N GLY A 170 15.55 1.91 -20.59
CA GLY A 170 16.11 2.99 -21.39
C GLY A 170 15.82 4.39 -20.87
N ALA A 171 15.05 4.51 -19.78
CA ALA A 171 14.96 5.75 -19.01
C ALA A 171 16.37 6.20 -18.57
N LEU A 172 16.63 7.49 -18.73
CA LEU A 172 17.83 8.13 -18.24
C LEU A 172 17.65 8.38 -16.73
N PRO A 173 18.59 7.91 -15.88
CA PRO A 173 18.49 8.08 -14.44
C PRO A 173 18.37 9.55 -14.06
N GLY A 174 17.44 9.83 -13.15
CA GLY A 174 17.19 11.17 -12.63
C GLY A 174 16.67 12.17 -13.66
N GLU A 175 16.23 11.76 -14.85
CA GLU A 175 15.78 12.70 -15.90
C GLU A 175 14.33 12.47 -16.36
N LEU A 176 13.58 13.58 -16.41
CA LEU A 176 12.21 13.62 -16.95
C LEU A 176 12.09 14.67 -18.06
N ILE A 177 11.21 14.41 -19.02
CA ILE A 177 10.71 15.42 -19.95
C ILE A 177 9.37 15.91 -19.42
N ILE A 178 9.27 17.21 -19.20
CA ILE A 178 8.08 17.87 -18.67
C ILE A 178 7.62 18.93 -19.68
N LYS A 179 6.36 18.85 -20.07
CA LYS A 179 5.63 19.86 -20.81
C LYS A 179 4.88 20.75 -19.82
N LEU A 180 5.23 22.02 -19.76
CA LEU A 180 4.59 22.99 -18.87
C LEU A 180 3.42 23.68 -19.57
N LYS A 181 2.45 24.14 -18.77
CA LYS A 181 1.33 24.95 -19.26
C LYS A 181 1.73 26.39 -19.58
N ASP A 182 2.84 26.86 -19.01
CA ASP A 182 3.40 28.19 -19.22
C ASP A 182 4.93 28.10 -19.41
N LEU A 183 5.53 29.18 -19.92
CA LEU A 183 6.93 29.25 -20.29
C LEU A 183 7.88 29.27 -19.09
N ASP A 184 7.46 29.77 -17.93
CA ASP A 184 8.33 29.91 -16.77
C ASP A 184 8.52 28.58 -16.01
N PRO A 185 9.74 28.00 -16.01
CA PRO A 185 10.05 26.77 -15.29
C PRO A 185 10.47 27.01 -13.84
N GLY A 186 10.55 28.25 -13.37
CA GLY A 186 10.92 28.60 -11.98
C GLY A 186 9.98 27.98 -10.95
N PRO A 187 8.65 28.23 -11.03
CA PRO A 187 7.70 27.77 -10.03
C PRO A 187 7.67 26.25 -9.81
N ILE A 188 7.80 25.45 -10.88
CA ILE A 188 7.83 23.99 -10.75
C ILE A 188 9.12 23.49 -10.08
N GLN A 189 10.26 24.17 -10.29
CA GLN A 189 11.51 23.81 -9.61
C GLN A 189 11.48 24.16 -8.13
N GLU A 190 10.77 25.24 -7.76
CA GLU A 190 10.53 25.62 -6.38
C GLU A 190 9.59 24.61 -5.70
N ALA A 191 8.47 24.25 -6.34
CA ALA A 191 7.51 23.28 -5.82
C ALA A 191 8.12 21.89 -5.55
N PHE A 192 9.14 21.50 -6.30
CA PHE A 192 9.85 20.22 -6.16
C PHE A 192 11.30 20.39 -5.72
N SER A 193 11.63 21.49 -5.02
CA SER A 193 13.00 21.77 -4.59
C SER A 193 13.56 20.72 -3.64
N ASP A 194 12.69 20.11 -2.83
CA ASP A 194 13.07 19.06 -1.87
C ASP A 194 13.66 17.85 -2.59
N TYR A 195 13.22 17.57 -3.82
CA TYR A 195 13.69 16.48 -4.66
C TYR A 195 14.81 16.88 -5.64
N ASP A 196 15.40 18.07 -5.45
CA ASP A 196 16.41 18.66 -6.32
C ASP A 196 15.95 18.78 -7.79
N LEU A 197 14.67 19.08 -8.02
CA LEU A 197 14.17 19.28 -9.37
C LEU A 197 14.81 20.53 -10.00
N ARG A 198 15.56 20.34 -11.10
CA ARG A 198 16.28 21.41 -11.80
C ARG A 198 16.13 21.28 -13.29
N MET A 199 15.87 22.39 -13.97
CA MET A 199 15.82 22.41 -15.43
C MET A 199 17.24 22.19 -15.98
N LYS A 200 17.39 21.19 -16.84
CA LYS A 200 18.65 20.87 -17.52
C LYS A 200 18.75 21.57 -18.87
N LYS A 201 17.69 21.51 -19.68
CA LYS A 201 17.63 22.12 -21.02
C LYS A 201 16.21 22.17 -21.56
N GLU A 202 15.99 23.05 -22.52
CA GLU A 202 14.80 23.07 -23.36
C GLU A 202 14.95 22.07 -24.51
N VAL A 203 13.87 21.34 -24.82
CA VAL A 203 13.85 20.31 -25.89
C VAL A 203 13.08 20.80 -27.11
N ALA A 204 11.97 21.52 -26.89
CA ALA A 204 11.17 22.10 -27.95
C ALA A 204 10.50 23.40 -27.44
N PRO A 205 11.06 24.57 -27.78
CA PRO A 205 10.60 25.85 -27.22
C PRO A 205 9.14 26.17 -27.52
N ASN A 206 8.71 25.92 -28.76
CA ASN A 206 7.34 26.17 -29.19
C ASN A 206 6.32 25.23 -28.53
N LEU A 207 6.79 24.18 -27.83
CA LEU A 207 5.96 23.18 -27.18
C LEU A 207 6.11 23.22 -25.65
N LEU A 208 6.88 24.16 -25.09
CA LEU A 208 7.12 24.30 -23.65
C LEU A 208 7.62 23.00 -23.00
N MET A 209 8.46 22.25 -23.73
CA MET A 209 9.00 20.98 -23.29
C MET A 209 10.46 21.13 -22.85
N PHE A 210 10.74 20.71 -21.62
CA PHE A 210 12.05 20.81 -20.99
C PHE A 210 12.48 19.46 -20.41
N VAL A 211 13.78 19.23 -20.36
CA VAL A 211 14.36 18.17 -19.52
C VAL A 211 14.62 18.74 -18.14
N PHE A 212 14.12 18.04 -17.13
CA PHE A 212 14.45 18.28 -15.74
C PHE A 212 15.26 17.12 -15.18
N THR A 213 16.15 17.42 -14.24
CA THR A 213 16.85 16.46 -13.40
C THR A 213 16.28 16.45 -11.98
N PHE A 214 16.32 15.32 -11.29
CA PHE A 214 15.96 15.19 -9.86
C PHE A 214 16.89 14.18 -9.16
N SER A 215 16.84 14.10 -7.83
CA SER A 215 17.63 13.16 -7.03
C SER A 215 16.90 11.84 -6.78
N GLU A 216 17.43 10.74 -7.32
CA GLU A 216 16.90 9.39 -7.07
C GLU A 216 17.19 8.88 -5.64
N GLU A 217 18.11 9.52 -4.91
CA GLU A 217 18.34 9.22 -3.49
C GLU A 217 17.18 9.72 -2.61
N LYS A 218 16.45 10.75 -3.08
CA LYS A 218 15.38 11.40 -2.33
C LYS A 218 14.00 10.87 -2.70
N ILE A 219 13.81 10.44 -3.94
CA ILE A 219 12.53 9.96 -4.46
C ILE A 219 12.72 9.01 -5.64
N SER A 220 11.92 7.95 -5.71
CA SER A 220 11.97 7.04 -6.85
C SER A 220 11.50 7.74 -8.12
N ALA A 221 12.08 7.34 -9.25
CA ALA A 221 11.74 7.89 -10.57
C ALA A 221 10.25 7.70 -10.92
N GLY A 222 9.68 6.55 -10.53
CA GLY A 222 8.26 6.27 -10.70
C GLY A 222 7.36 7.18 -9.87
N ARG A 223 7.74 7.46 -8.61
CA ARG A 223 6.93 8.30 -7.70
C ARG A 223 6.94 9.76 -8.12
N ILE A 224 8.11 10.32 -8.40
CA ILE A 224 8.22 11.75 -8.77
C ILE A 224 7.47 12.04 -10.08
N LEU A 225 7.46 11.09 -11.02
CA LEU A 225 6.71 11.24 -12.27
C LEU A 225 5.20 11.40 -12.02
N ILE A 226 4.63 10.65 -11.07
CA ILE A 226 3.22 10.78 -10.70
C ILE A 226 2.95 12.16 -10.09
N LEU A 227 3.73 12.57 -9.09
CA LEU A 227 3.57 13.86 -8.44
C LEU A 227 3.64 15.03 -9.43
N ILE A 228 4.58 14.94 -10.38
CA ILE A 228 4.74 15.97 -11.43
C ILE A 228 3.53 15.98 -12.37
N ARG A 229 2.97 14.83 -12.75
CA ARG A 229 1.78 14.76 -13.63
C ARG A 229 0.53 15.37 -12.99
N GLU A 230 0.41 15.26 -11.67
CA GLU A 230 -0.72 15.79 -10.90
C GLU A 230 -0.59 17.29 -10.60
N HIS A 231 0.62 17.85 -10.75
CA HIS A 231 0.87 19.25 -10.44
C HIS A 231 0.17 20.19 -11.43
N GLU A 232 -0.43 21.27 -10.92
CA GLU A 232 -1.27 22.18 -11.71
C GLU A 232 -0.55 22.87 -12.87
N LEU A 233 0.76 23.05 -12.78
CA LEU A 233 1.60 23.71 -13.80
C LEU A 233 2.00 22.79 -14.96
N VAL A 234 1.75 21.49 -14.84
CA VAL A 234 2.23 20.48 -15.79
C VAL A 234 1.09 20.07 -16.72
N GLU A 235 1.36 20.10 -18.03
CA GLU A 235 0.45 19.56 -19.04
C GLU A 235 0.72 18.08 -19.29
N GLN A 236 1.99 17.70 -19.35
CA GLN A 236 2.42 16.31 -19.55
C GLN A 236 3.80 16.08 -18.93
N ALA A 237 4.03 14.87 -18.41
CA ALA A 237 5.38 14.44 -18.06
C ALA A 237 5.63 12.97 -18.42
N GLN A 238 6.86 12.68 -18.80
CA GLN A 238 7.33 11.35 -19.17
C GLN A 238 8.80 11.15 -18.84
N PHE A 239 9.23 9.89 -18.73
CA PHE A 239 10.65 9.57 -18.61
C PHE A 239 11.42 10.03 -19.83
N ASN A 240 12.58 10.65 -19.60
CA ASN A 240 13.52 10.89 -20.68
C ASN A 240 14.18 9.56 -21.06
N GLN A 241 14.07 9.12 -22.31
CA GLN A 241 14.59 7.83 -22.73
C GLN A 241 15.69 8.00 -23.78
N ARG A 242 16.67 7.09 -23.77
CA ARG A 242 17.60 6.97 -24.89
C ARG A 242 16.79 6.64 -26.13
N VAL A 243 16.90 7.47 -27.16
CA VAL A 243 16.35 7.14 -28.48
C VAL A 243 17.13 5.92 -28.96
N ALA A 244 16.45 4.78 -29.12
CA ALA A 244 17.04 3.66 -29.83
C ALA A 244 17.34 4.12 -31.25
N GLU A 245 18.56 3.92 -31.74
CA GLU A 245 18.83 4.06 -33.17
C GLU A 245 17.81 3.19 -33.91
N ARG A 246 17.00 3.81 -34.76
CA ARG A 246 16.11 3.06 -35.66
C ARG A 246 17.03 2.23 -36.55
N GLN A 247 17.13 0.92 -36.27
CA GLN A 247 17.67 -0.04 -37.22
C GLN A 247 16.72 -0.20 -38.41
#